data_AF-A0A4Z1JSF8-F1
#
_entry.id   AF-A0A4Z1JSF8-F1
#
_cell.length_a   1.000
_cell.length_b   1.000
_cell.length_c   1.000
_cell.angle_alpha   90.00
_cell.angle_beta   90.00
_cell.angle_gamma   90.00
#
_symmetry.space_group_name_H-M   'P 1'
#
loop_
_entity.id
_entity.type
_entity.pdbx_description
1 polymer ?
#
loop_
_entity_poly.entity_id
_entity_poly.type
_entity_poly.pdbx_seq_one_letter_code
_entity_poly.pdbx_strand_id
1 'polypeptide(L)'
;MASSTFSDMLKSPYHPDHIFGDEDTWYDAPADLPQEEIEEYFDALENHNCGIGLAASFLTEAKTNRFVNDPEWNYWPVLPTALLNDDIIIFVTDENLRHDAPEYIQLQAIRAKLSKLHEDHERDIQVEDHIISMTLKKLWAITEALYEPENIYTGSDYKRKKNLVLERINECSRTKERLETEYTDTFSKLAKEARAISQEWQKDRREREAELAEQQMRANNSETQNRLQNVLGEKAELEGRLVYLQADNELLETRMDHFKEAYKHLRRVREGVLGEQNQTMNRAIEQRNDERIRVRNLQAHLRAHREAIIFERRQRNIARENCSALLSNLGREREEMTLVRRDLVEARARADYLNHGVDLLKMRLSDQINWSDVLEMHARQGEVFNRMDGAWEPSVCKRRLEEYEDREMEERAAKRARRH
;
A
#
# COMPACT_ATOMS: atom_id res chain seq x y z
N MET A 1 -75.86 12.14 -140.71
CA MET A 1 -75.41 11.01 -139.87
C MET A 1 -74.07 11.39 -139.28
N ALA A 2 -74.06 11.93 -138.07
CA ALA A 2 -72.84 12.23 -137.34
C ALA A 2 -72.49 10.98 -136.51
N SER A 3 -71.34 10.37 -136.80
CA SER A 3 -70.80 9.27 -136.02
C SER A 3 -70.33 9.81 -134.68
N SER A 4 -70.81 9.22 -133.59
CA SER A 4 -70.51 9.60 -132.22
C SER A 4 -69.08 9.20 -131.84
N THR A 5 -68.23 10.19 -131.58
CA THR A 5 -66.86 10.05 -131.06
C THR A 5 -66.78 9.42 -129.66
N PHE A 6 -67.91 9.22 -128.98
CA PHE A 6 -67.95 8.61 -127.65
C PHE A 6 -67.79 7.09 -127.69
N SER A 7 -68.17 6.44 -128.80
CA SER A 7 -68.15 4.98 -128.90
C SER A 7 -66.76 4.41 -129.25
N ASP A 8 -65.84 5.24 -129.73
CA ASP A 8 -64.45 4.84 -130.03
C ASP A 8 -63.52 5.01 -128.81
N MET A 9 -63.89 5.82 -127.80
CA MET A 9 -63.12 5.94 -126.55
C MET A 9 -63.25 4.71 -125.63
N LEU A 10 -64.36 3.97 -125.72
CA LEU A 10 -64.58 2.72 -124.97
C LEU A 10 -63.88 1.50 -125.58
N LYS A 11 -63.23 1.66 -126.74
CA LYS A 11 -62.40 0.61 -127.37
C LYS A 11 -60.90 0.86 -127.18
N SER A 12 -60.53 1.88 -126.40
CA SER A 12 -59.13 2.11 -126.04
C SER A 12 -58.68 1.01 -125.07
N PRO A 13 -57.55 0.32 -125.33
CA PRO A 13 -56.98 -0.67 -124.41
C PRO A 13 -56.59 -0.09 -123.03
N TYR A 14 -56.59 1.24 -122.90
CA TYR A 14 -56.16 1.98 -121.72
C TYR A 14 -57.34 2.58 -120.92
N HIS A 15 -58.56 2.05 -121.07
CA HIS A 15 -59.70 2.53 -120.29
C HIS A 15 -59.52 2.16 -118.79
N PRO A 16 -59.65 3.10 -117.84
CA PRO A 16 -59.37 2.87 -116.41
C PRO A 16 -60.21 1.75 -115.77
N ASP A 17 -61.41 1.48 -116.31
CA ASP A 17 -62.29 0.41 -115.82
C ASP A 17 -61.85 -1.00 -116.24
N HIS A 18 -60.80 -1.14 -117.07
CA HIS A 18 -60.15 -2.43 -117.36
C HIS A 18 -58.96 -2.75 -116.43
N ILE A 19 -58.61 -1.82 -115.53
CA ILE A 19 -57.42 -1.93 -114.66
C ILE A 19 -57.78 -2.37 -113.22
N PHE A 20 -59.06 -2.33 -112.84
CA PHE A 20 -59.51 -2.79 -111.52
C PHE A 20 -60.39 -4.03 -111.65
N GLY A 21 -59.73 -5.17 -111.87
CA GLY A 21 -60.28 -6.51 -111.65
C GLY A 21 -60.05 -6.96 -110.20
N ASP A 22 -60.90 -7.90 -109.76
CA ASP A 22 -61.06 -8.35 -108.37
C ASP A 22 -59.76 -8.88 -107.71
N GLU A 23 -59.75 -8.86 -106.37
CA GLU A 23 -58.63 -9.05 -105.42
C GLU A 23 -57.71 -10.28 -105.60
N ASP A 24 -57.95 -11.15 -106.58
CA ASP A 24 -57.13 -12.33 -106.93
C ASP A 24 -56.30 -12.16 -108.23
N THR A 25 -56.39 -11.02 -108.93
CA THR A 25 -55.61 -10.71 -110.15
C THR A 25 -54.42 -9.80 -109.86
N TRP A 26 -53.44 -10.30 -109.12
CA TRP A 26 -52.13 -9.65 -109.04
C TRP A 26 -51.22 -10.15 -110.17
N TYR A 27 -50.92 -9.25 -111.11
CA TYR A 27 -49.96 -9.37 -112.23
C TYR A 27 -50.31 -10.38 -113.32
N ASP A 28 -51.40 -10.14 -114.06
CA ASP A 28 -51.48 -10.67 -115.43
C ASP A 28 -50.44 -9.94 -116.29
N ALA A 29 -49.49 -10.71 -116.85
CA ALA A 29 -48.52 -10.19 -117.80
C ALA A 29 -49.22 -9.49 -118.98
N PRO A 30 -48.62 -8.45 -119.60
CA PRO A 30 -49.24 -7.76 -120.72
C PRO A 30 -49.64 -8.78 -121.80
N ALA A 31 -50.95 -8.86 -122.09
CA ALA A 31 -51.58 -9.97 -122.80
C ALA A 31 -51.12 -10.16 -124.28
N ASP A 32 -50.27 -9.27 -124.78
CA ASP A 32 -49.83 -9.21 -126.18
C ASP A 32 -48.32 -9.49 -126.36
N LEU A 33 -47.57 -9.86 -125.32
CA LEU A 33 -46.14 -10.14 -125.42
C LEU A 33 -45.86 -11.60 -125.81
N PRO A 34 -44.87 -11.88 -126.69
CA PRO A 34 -44.35 -13.22 -126.93
C PRO A 34 -43.93 -13.90 -125.63
N GLN A 35 -44.09 -15.22 -125.54
CA GLN A 35 -43.83 -15.97 -124.30
C GLN A 35 -42.39 -15.82 -123.77
N GLU A 36 -41.41 -15.62 -124.66
CA GLU A 36 -40.01 -15.31 -124.30
C GLU A 36 -39.86 -13.94 -123.61
N GLU A 37 -40.66 -12.94 -123.99
CA GLU A 37 -40.65 -11.60 -123.39
C GLU A 37 -41.41 -11.56 -122.05
N ILE A 38 -42.41 -12.44 -121.88
CA ILE A 38 -43.12 -12.63 -120.61
C ILE A 38 -42.21 -13.29 -119.56
N GLU A 39 -41.46 -14.32 -119.95
CA GLU A 39 -40.46 -14.94 -119.07
C GLU A 39 -39.35 -13.94 -118.67
N GLU A 40 -38.86 -13.13 -119.61
CA GLU A 40 -37.87 -12.08 -119.32
C GLU A 40 -38.43 -10.99 -118.38
N TYR A 41 -39.72 -10.66 -118.48
CA TYR A 41 -40.41 -9.71 -117.60
C TYR A 41 -40.53 -10.23 -116.15
N PHE A 42 -40.95 -11.48 -115.95
CA PHE A 42 -41.03 -12.08 -114.62
C PHE A 42 -39.65 -12.32 -114.01
N ASP A 43 -38.66 -12.72 -114.82
CA ASP A 43 -37.26 -12.79 -114.38
C ASP A 43 -36.74 -11.41 -113.93
N ALA A 44 -37.10 -10.33 -114.64
CA ALA A 44 -36.73 -8.97 -114.25
C ALA A 44 -37.39 -8.54 -112.91
N LEU A 45 -38.67 -8.87 -112.71
CA LEU A 45 -39.42 -8.61 -111.47
C LEU A 45 -38.91 -9.43 -110.27
N GLU A 46 -38.63 -10.72 -110.43
CA GLU A 46 -38.08 -11.56 -109.37
C GLU A 46 -36.67 -11.08 -108.98
N ASN A 47 -35.85 -10.70 -109.98
CA ASN A 47 -34.54 -10.09 -109.74
C ASN A 47 -34.62 -8.70 -109.08
N HIS A 48 -35.72 -7.96 -109.26
CA HIS A 48 -35.99 -6.68 -108.61
C HIS A 48 -36.33 -6.86 -107.13
N ASN A 49 -37.29 -7.72 -106.81
CA ASN A 49 -37.67 -8.03 -105.42
C ASN A 49 -36.50 -8.63 -104.62
N CYS A 50 -35.72 -9.52 -105.23
CA CYS A 50 -34.47 -10.02 -104.63
C CYS A 50 -33.43 -8.89 -104.45
N GLY A 51 -33.39 -7.91 -105.35
CA GLY A 51 -32.50 -6.75 -105.26
C GLY A 51 -32.82 -5.84 -104.08
N ILE A 52 -34.10 -5.57 -103.84
CA ILE A 52 -34.57 -4.76 -102.70
C ILE A 52 -34.32 -5.48 -101.38
N GLY A 53 -34.64 -6.78 -101.30
CA GLY A 53 -34.39 -7.60 -100.10
C GLY A 53 -32.91 -7.69 -99.74
N LEU A 54 -32.03 -7.88 -100.73
CA LEU A 54 -30.58 -7.87 -100.53
C LEU A 54 -30.05 -6.49 -100.17
N ALA A 55 -30.51 -5.42 -100.84
CA ALA A 55 -30.10 -4.05 -100.50
C ALA A 55 -30.47 -3.70 -99.04
N ALA A 56 -31.65 -4.13 -98.58
CA ALA A 56 -32.09 -3.97 -97.21
C ALA A 56 -31.24 -4.79 -96.22
N SER A 57 -30.90 -6.05 -96.54
CA SER A 57 -30.05 -6.87 -95.68
C SER A 57 -28.61 -6.33 -95.59
N PHE A 58 -28.03 -5.91 -96.71
CA PHE A 58 -26.72 -5.25 -96.73
C PHE A 58 -26.73 -3.92 -95.99
N LEU A 59 -27.83 -3.15 -96.02
CA LEU A 59 -27.95 -1.93 -95.22
C LEU A 59 -27.92 -2.19 -93.71
N THR A 60 -28.45 -3.32 -93.25
CA THR A 60 -28.38 -3.75 -91.84
C THR A 60 -27.02 -4.34 -91.48
N GLU A 61 -26.46 -5.25 -92.28
CA GLU A 61 -25.19 -5.93 -91.97
C GLU A 61 -23.96 -5.03 -92.17
N ALA A 62 -23.98 -4.20 -93.21
CA ALA A 62 -22.84 -3.34 -93.53
C ALA A 62 -22.75 -2.11 -92.62
N LYS A 63 -23.82 -1.74 -91.90
CA LYS A 63 -23.85 -0.57 -91.00
C LYS A 63 -23.54 -0.91 -89.53
N THR A 64 -23.73 -2.15 -89.08
CA THR A 64 -23.40 -2.53 -87.71
C THR A 64 -21.91 -2.87 -87.58
N ASN A 65 -21.05 -1.85 -87.53
CA ASN A 65 -19.63 -2.02 -87.22
C ASN A 65 -19.44 -2.40 -85.75
N ARG A 66 -18.51 -3.30 -85.44
CA ARG A 66 -18.38 -3.82 -84.06
C ARG A 66 -17.77 -2.83 -83.06
N PHE A 67 -16.97 -1.89 -83.54
CA PHE A 67 -16.16 -0.99 -82.71
C PHE A 67 -16.28 0.49 -83.07
N VAL A 68 -17.24 0.85 -83.92
CA VAL A 68 -17.51 2.25 -84.32
C VAL A 68 -18.90 2.65 -83.86
N ASN A 69 -19.01 3.87 -83.33
CA ASN A 69 -20.29 4.39 -82.85
C ASN A 69 -21.22 4.69 -84.03
N ASP A 70 -22.50 4.37 -83.87
CA ASP A 70 -23.55 4.77 -84.81
C ASP A 70 -24.68 5.50 -84.06
N PRO A 71 -24.63 6.84 -83.99
CA PRO A 71 -25.62 7.64 -83.30
C PRO A 71 -27.01 7.57 -83.94
N GLU A 72 -27.12 7.31 -85.25
CA GLU A 72 -28.42 7.23 -85.95
C GLU A 72 -29.22 6.01 -85.49
N TRP A 73 -28.52 4.94 -85.09
CA TRP A 73 -29.10 3.69 -84.59
C TRP A 73 -29.01 3.53 -83.07
N ASN A 74 -28.59 4.58 -82.36
CA ASN A 74 -28.35 4.55 -80.91
C ASN A 74 -27.39 3.41 -80.50
N TYR A 75 -26.35 3.17 -81.30
CA TYR A 75 -25.37 2.12 -81.08
C TYR A 75 -24.02 2.70 -80.59
N TRP A 76 -23.63 2.29 -79.40
CA TRP A 76 -22.41 2.75 -78.70
C TRP A 76 -21.62 1.53 -78.21
N PRO A 77 -20.72 0.96 -79.02
CA PRO A 77 -19.97 -0.22 -78.64
C PRO A 77 -19.04 0.06 -77.46
N VAL A 78 -18.87 -0.94 -76.59
CA VAL A 78 -17.85 -0.90 -75.54
C VAL A 78 -16.49 -1.09 -76.20
N LEU A 79 -15.66 -0.05 -76.15
CA LEU A 79 -14.37 -0.01 -76.83
C LEU A 79 -13.29 -0.74 -76.00
N PRO A 80 -12.64 -1.79 -76.56
CA PRO A 80 -11.55 -2.47 -75.86
C PRO A 80 -10.38 -1.53 -75.52
N THR A 81 -10.09 -0.57 -76.38
CA THR A 81 -9.07 0.47 -76.19
C THR A 81 -9.38 1.39 -75.02
N ALA A 82 -10.65 1.75 -74.83
CA ALA A 82 -11.09 2.57 -73.69
C ALA A 82 -10.96 1.81 -72.37
N LEU A 83 -11.41 0.55 -72.33
CA LEU A 83 -11.27 -0.30 -71.15
C LEU A 83 -9.80 -0.46 -70.72
N LEU A 84 -8.92 -0.79 -71.66
CA LEU A 84 -7.49 -0.93 -71.36
C LEU A 84 -6.85 0.41 -70.94
N ASN A 85 -7.30 1.52 -71.54
CA ASN A 85 -6.85 2.85 -71.14
C ASN A 85 -7.24 3.15 -69.68
N ASP A 86 -8.45 2.80 -69.27
CA ASP A 86 -8.92 2.94 -67.90
C ASP A 86 -8.17 2.02 -66.93
N ASP A 87 -7.94 0.76 -67.31
CA ASP A 87 -7.11 -0.18 -66.53
C ASP A 87 -5.71 0.38 -66.27
N ILE A 88 -5.09 1.00 -67.28
CA ILE A 88 -3.78 1.64 -67.14
C ILE A 88 -3.86 2.84 -66.19
N ILE A 89 -4.91 3.66 -66.28
CA ILE A 89 -5.11 4.80 -65.36
C ILE A 89 -5.23 4.29 -63.93
N ILE A 90 -6.09 3.30 -63.69
CA ILE A 90 -6.32 2.69 -62.37
C ILE A 90 -5.00 2.16 -61.82
N PHE A 91 -4.24 1.41 -62.62
CA PHE A 91 -2.95 0.89 -62.21
C PHE A 91 -1.97 2.01 -61.83
N VAL A 92 -1.87 3.07 -62.64
CA VAL A 92 -1.01 4.23 -62.36
C VAL A 92 -1.41 4.93 -61.07
N THR A 93 -2.71 5.07 -60.80
CA THR A 93 -3.21 5.72 -59.57
C THR A 93 -3.02 4.85 -58.34
N ASP A 94 -3.35 3.56 -58.42
CA ASP A 94 -3.26 2.63 -57.29
C ASP A 94 -1.81 2.41 -56.86
N GLU A 95 -0.91 2.30 -57.84
CA GLU A 95 0.53 2.12 -57.60
C GLU A 95 1.27 3.44 -57.33
N ASN A 96 0.57 4.58 -57.42
CA ASN A 96 1.15 5.92 -57.29
C ASN A 96 2.43 6.08 -58.13
N LEU A 97 2.37 5.66 -59.39
CA LEU A 97 3.52 5.75 -60.30
C LEU A 97 3.91 7.22 -60.51
N ARG A 98 5.20 7.49 -60.33
CA ARG A 98 5.74 8.84 -60.58
C ARG A 98 5.83 9.10 -62.08
N HIS A 99 5.72 10.36 -62.45
CA HIS A 99 5.68 10.79 -63.84
C HIS A 99 7.02 10.57 -64.58
N ASP A 100 8.11 10.43 -63.83
CA ASP A 100 9.46 10.15 -64.30
C ASP A 100 9.81 8.65 -64.32
N ALA A 101 8.93 7.78 -63.80
CA ALA A 101 9.17 6.35 -63.80
C ALA A 101 9.16 5.80 -65.25
N PRO A 102 10.12 4.94 -65.64
CA PRO A 102 10.19 4.41 -66.99
C PRO A 102 8.91 3.64 -67.37
N GLU A 103 8.30 2.94 -66.42
CA GLU A 103 7.04 2.20 -66.58
C GLU A 103 5.87 3.14 -66.83
N TYR A 104 5.82 4.29 -66.13
CA TYR A 104 4.82 5.32 -66.38
C TYR A 104 4.93 5.87 -67.80
N ILE A 105 6.14 6.19 -68.26
CA ILE A 105 6.39 6.71 -69.61
C ILE A 105 5.98 5.68 -70.67
N GLN A 106 6.32 4.40 -70.47
CA GLN A 106 5.94 3.33 -71.39
C GLN A 106 4.42 3.12 -71.43
N LEU A 107 3.75 3.13 -70.27
CA LEU A 107 2.29 3.02 -70.19
C LEU A 107 1.59 4.22 -70.86
N GLN A 108 2.10 5.45 -70.68
CA GLN A 108 1.56 6.62 -71.40
C GLN A 108 1.78 6.52 -72.92
N ALA A 109 2.92 5.98 -73.36
CA ALA A 109 3.15 5.72 -74.78
C ALA A 109 2.15 4.68 -75.33
N ILE A 110 1.81 3.64 -74.55
CA ILE A 110 0.75 2.68 -74.91
C ILE A 110 -0.61 3.37 -74.99
N ARG A 111 -0.97 4.23 -74.02
CA ARG A 111 -2.24 4.99 -74.07
C ARG A 111 -2.36 5.87 -75.31
N ALA A 112 -1.27 6.54 -75.69
CA ALA A 112 -1.22 7.31 -76.93
C ALA A 112 -1.41 6.41 -78.17
N LYS A 113 -0.77 5.23 -78.19
CA LYS A 113 -0.97 4.24 -79.28
C LYS A 113 -2.41 3.70 -79.32
N LEU A 114 -3.06 3.47 -78.17
CA LEU A 114 -4.45 3.01 -78.10
C LEU A 114 -5.42 4.06 -78.62
N SER A 115 -5.21 5.32 -78.27
CA SER A 115 -6.01 6.45 -78.75
C SER A 115 -5.88 6.56 -80.28
N LYS A 116 -4.65 6.55 -80.79
CA LYS A 116 -4.37 6.59 -82.22
C LYS A 116 -4.94 5.38 -82.96
N LEU A 117 -4.81 4.18 -82.41
CA LEU A 117 -5.36 2.96 -83.02
C LEU A 117 -6.87 3.05 -83.20
N HIS A 118 -7.57 3.60 -82.20
CA HIS A 118 -9.02 3.77 -82.29
C HIS A 118 -9.40 4.87 -83.29
N GLU A 119 -8.72 6.02 -83.27
CA GLU A 119 -8.93 7.10 -84.24
C GLU A 119 -8.64 6.68 -85.69
N ASP A 120 -7.60 5.88 -85.92
CA ASP A 120 -7.25 5.35 -87.23
C ASP A 120 -8.32 4.36 -87.71
N HIS A 121 -8.72 3.40 -86.86
CA HIS A 121 -9.75 2.41 -87.19
C HIS A 121 -11.12 3.04 -87.46
N GLU A 122 -11.54 4.00 -86.63
CA GLU A 122 -12.81 4.71 -86.83
C GLU A 122 -12.82 5.45 -88.17
N ARG A 123 -11.74 6.15 -88.52
CA ARG A 123 -11.63 6.85 -89.81
C ARG A 123 -11.68 5.88 -91.00
N ASP A 124 -10.96 4.77 -90.93
CA ASP A 124 -10.91 3.80 -92.03
C ASP A 124 -12.26 3.11 -92.24
N ILE A 125 -12.95 2.76 -91.16
CA ILE A 125 -14.32 2.20 -91.22
C ILE A 125 -15.31 3.22 -91.79
N GLN A 126 -15.24 4.49 -91.39
CA GLN A 126 -16.09 5.56 -91.93
C GLN A 126 -15.90 5.77 -93.44
N VAL A 127 -14.67 5.62 -93.95
CA VAL A 127 -14.41 5.68 -95.40
C VAL A 127 -15.12 4.54 -96.12
N GLU A 128 -15.03 3.31 -95.61
CA GLU A 128 -15.72 2.16 -96.19
C GLU A 128 -17.24 2.29 -96.10
N ASP A 129 -17.76 2.79 -94.97
CA ASP A 129 -19.19 3.13 -94.81
C ASP A 129 -19.67 4.14 -95.84
N HIS A 130 -18.87 5.18 -96.10
CA HIS A 130 -19.19 6.17 -97.10
C HIS A 130 -19.23 5.56 -98.51
N ILE A 131 -18.27 4.69 -98.83
CA ILE A 131 -18.24 3.97 -100.12
C ILE A 131 -19.46 3.07 -100.26
N ILE A 132 -19.80 2.28 -99.24
CA ILE A 132 -20.98 1.41 -99.20
C ILE A 132 -22.26 2.22 -99.36
N SER A 133 -22.41 3.33 -98.63
CA SER A 133 -23.56 4.22 -98.74
C SER A 133 -23.70 4.78 -100.17
N MET A 134 -22.59 5.18 -100.78
CA MET A 134 -22.60 5.67 -102.16
C MET A 134 -22.89 4.59 -103.20
N THR A 135 -22.40 3.36 -103.02
CA THR A 135 -22.69 2.24 -103.92
C THR A 135 -24.13 1.74 -103.76
N LEU A 136 -24.66 1.73 -102.54
CA LEU A 136 -26.07 1.44 -102.27
C LEU A 136 -26.99 2.48 -102.92
N LYS A 137 -26.67 3.78 -102.84
CA LYS A 137 -27.44 4.81 -103.59
C LYS A 137 -27.46 4.55 -105.09
N LYS A 138 -26.34 4.07 -105.67
CA LYS A 138 -26.30 3.66 -107.09
C LYS A 138 -27.16 2.42 -107.34
N LEU A 139 -27.15 1.45 -106.43
CA LEU A 139 -28.02 0.26 -106.51
C LEU A 139 -29.50 0.68 -106.53
N TRP A 140 -29.91 1.53 -105.59
CA TRP A 140 -31.26 2.10 -105.51
C TRP A 140 -31.65 2.82 -106.81
N ALA A 141 -30.78 3.67 -107.36
CA ALA A 141 -31.03 4.35 -108.63
C ALA A 141 -31.18 3.39 -109.83
N ILE A 142 -30.40 2.29 -109.88
CA ILE A 142 -30.54 1.25 -110.90
C ILE A 142 -31.87 0.50 -110.74
N THR A 143 -32.30 0.29 -109.50
CA THR A 143 -33.58 -0.36 -109.16
C THR A 143 -34.78 0.53 -109.51
N GLU A 144 -34.69 1.85 -109.30
CA GLU A 144 -35.74 2.82 -109.63
C GLU A 144 -35.88 3.07 -111.15
N ALA A 145 -34.77 3.09 -111.90
CA ALA A 145 -34.75 3.36 -113.34
C ALA A 145 -35.42 2.26 -114.21
N LEU A 146 -35.71 1.09 -113.65
CA LEU A 146 -36.44 0.00 -114.33
C LEU A 146 -37.87 0.37 -114.76
N TYR A 147 -38.43 1.47 -114.22
CA TYR A 147 -39.81 1.90 -114.49
C TYR A 147 -39.91 3.10 -115.46
N GLU A 148 -38.82 3.55 -116.09
CA GLU A 148 -38.91 4.57 -117.13
C GLU A 148 -39.34 3.95 -118.48
N PRO A 149 -40.50 4.34 -119.06
CA PRO A 149 -41.07 3.71 -120.25
C PRO A 149 -40.22 3.83 -121.53
N GLU A 150 -39.17 4.67 -121.53
CA GLU A 150 -38.23 4.84 -122.65
C GLU A 150 -36.97 3.96 -122.56
N ASN A 151 -36.74 3.29 -121.43
CA ASN A 151 -35.57 2.43 -121.20
C ASN A 151 -35.95 0.95 -121.35
N ILE A 152 -35.99 0.43 -122.60
CA ILE A 152 -36.05 -1.02 -122.84
C ILE A 152 -34.68 -1.59 -122.47
N TYR A 153 -34.54 -1.93 -121.21
CA TYR A 153 -33.33 -2.45 -120.63
C TYR A 153 -33.42 -3.98 -120.62
N THR A 154 -32.64 -4.66 -121.47
CA THR A 154 -32.56 -6.13 -121.51
C THR A 154 -32.27 -6.67 -120.11
N GLY A 155 -33.00 -7.70 -119.64
CA GLY A 155 -32.86 -8.23 -118.28
C GLY A 155 -31.42 -8.66 -117.93
N SER A 156 -30.65 -9.01 -118.97
CA SER A 156 -29.22 -9.33 -118.89
C SER A 156 -28.32 -8.14 -118.47
N ASP A 157 -28.61 -6.91 -118.93
CA ASP A 157 -27.83 -5.71 -118.59
C ASP A 157 -28.11 -5.23 -117.16
N TYR A 158 -29.30 -5.50 -116.63
CA TYR A 158 -29.67 -5.23 -115.22
C TYR A 158 -28.94 -6.15 -114.29
N LYS A 159 -29.00 -7.45 -114.59
CA LYS A 159 -28.26 -8.47 -113.84
C LYS A 159 -26.76 -8.16 -113.81
N ARG A 160 -26.18 -7.72 -114.94
CA ARG A 160 -24.76 -7.36 -115.02
C ARG A 160 -24.41 -6.13 -114.16
N LYS A 161 -25.16 -5.04 -114.25
CA LYS A 161 -24.89 -3.83 -113.44
C LYS A 161 -25.14 -4.07 -111.95
N LYS A 162 -26.20 -4.80 -111.59
CA LYS A 162 -26.50 -5.21 -110.21
C LYS A 162 -25.37 -6.05 -109.62
N ASN A 163 -24.90 -7.07 -110.35
CA ASN A 163 -23.81 -7.93 -109.89
C ASN A 163 -22.52 -7.16 -109.65
N LEU A 164 -22.19 -6.18 -110.51
CA LEU A 164 -21.01 -5.33 -110.34
C LEU A 164 -21.09 -4.47 -109.07
N VAL A 165 -22.27 -3.92 -108.75
CA VAL A 165 -22.47 -3.13 -107.53
C VAL A 165 -22.43 -4.02 -106.29
N LEU A 166 -23.02 -5.22 -106.34
CA LEU A 166 -22.97 -6.19 -105.26
C LEU A 166 -21.55 -6.70 -105.01
N GLU A 167 -20.77 -6.96 -106.06
CA GLU A 167 -19.36 -7.32 -105.95
C GLU A 167 -18.58 -6.22 -105.22
N ARG A 168 -18.83 -4.94 -105.55
CA ARG A 168 -18.20 -3.82 -104.88
C ARG A 168 -18.58 -3.68 -103.40
N ILE A 169 -19.84 -3.94 -103.04
CA ILE A 169 -20.29 -3.96 -101.65
C ILE A 169 -19.61 -5.10 -100.88
N ASN A 170 -19.53 -6.29 -101.49
CA ASN A 170 -18.85 -7.44 -100.90
C ASN A 170 -17.35 -7.20 -100.70
N GLU A 171 -16.69 -6.49 -101.62
CA GLU A 171 -15.30 -6.05 -101.45
C GLU A 171 -15.14 -5.15 -100.22
N CYS A 172 -16.00 -4.14 -100.06
CA CYS A 172 -15.98 -3.26 -98.89
C CYS A 172 -16.28 -4.00 -97.59
N SER A 173 -17.21 -4.97 -97.59
CA SER A 173 -17.47 -5.80 -96.41
C SER A 173 -16.24 -6.63 -96.02
N ARG A 174 -15.49 -7.17 -96.98
CA ARG A 174 -14.23 -7.88 -96.72
C ARG A 174 -13.13 -6.97 -96.20
N THR A 175 -13.02 -5.73 -96.70
CA THR A 175 -12.03 -4.77 -96.18
C THR A 175 -12.37 -4.36 -94.76
N LYS A 176 -13.64 -4.15 -94.43
CA LYS A 176 -14.09 -3.91 -93.05
C LYS A 176 -13.75 -5.06 -92.10
N GLU A 177 -14.07 -6.29 -92.47
CA GLU A 177 -13.73 -7.47 -91.66
C GLU A 177 -12.21 -7.53 -91.41
N ARG A 178 -11.42 -7.26 -92.46
CA ARG A 178 -9.96 -7.17 -92.34
C ARG A 178 -9.53 -6.07 -91.36
N LEU A 179 -10.09 -4.87 -91.46
CA LEU A 179 -9.78 -3.76 -90.53
C LEU A 179 -10.14 -4.10 -89.08
N GLU A 180 -11.25 -4.80 -88.84
CA GLU A 180 -11.63 -5.27 -87.50
C GLU A 180 -10.63 -6.32 -86.96
N THR A 181 -10.20 -7.27 -87.81
CA THR A 181 -9.18 -8.25 -87.39
C THR A 181 -7.85 -7.57 -87.07
N GLU A 182 -7.37 -6.66 -87.92
CA GLU A 182 -6.15 -5.88 -87.69
C GLU A 182 -6.24 -5.02 -86.41
N TYR A 183 -7.40 -4.41 -86.14
CA TYR A 183 -7.67 -3.69 -84.89
C TYR A 183 -7.58 -4.60 -83.67
N THR A 184 -8.23 -5.76 -83.69
CA THR A 184 -8.19 -6.71 -82.56
C THR A 184 -6.79 -7.28 -82.32
N ASP A 185 -6.03 -7.55 -83.38
CA ASP A 185 -4.66 -8.07 -83.29
C ASP A 185 -3.69 -7.03 -82.72
N THR A 186 -3.77 -5.79 -83.19
CA THR A 186 -2.95 -4.69 -82.69
C THR A 186 -3.31 -4.35 -81.24
N PHE A 187 -4.60 -4.31 -80.90
CA PHE A 187 -5.07 -4.17 -79.52
C PHE A 187 -4.51 -5.30 -78.62
N SER A 188 -4.58 -6.56 -79.06
CA SER A 188 -4.08 -7.71 -78.30
C SER A 188 -2.57 -7.61 -78.01
N LYS A 189 -1.79 -7.10 -78.96
CA LYS A 189 -0.35 -6.84 -78.74
C LYS A 189 -0.13 -5.75 -77.70
N LEU A 190 -0.82 -4.61 -77.82
CA LEU A 190 -0.72 -3.51 -76.85
C LEU A 190 -1.18 -3.92 -75.44
N ALA A 191 -2.23 -4.73 -75.34
CA ALA A 191 -2.71 -5.28 -74.08
C ALA A 191 -1.68 -6.20 -73.41
N LYS A 192 -0.97 -7.02 -74.20
CA LYS A 192 0.12 -7.87 -73.67
C LYS A 192 1.31 -7.04 -73.21
N GLU A 193 1.69 -6.01 -73.97
CA GLU A 193 2.75 -5.07 -73.59
C GLU A 193 2.41 -4.35 -72.27
N ALA A 194 1.20 -3.81 -72.14
CA ALA A 194 0.75 -3.14 -70.92
C ALA A 194 0.79 -4.08 -69.70
N ARG A 195 0.30 -5.32 -69.84
CA ARG A 195 0.34 -6.31 -68.77
C ARG A 195 1.76 -6.70 -68.38
N ALA A 196 2.67 -6.84 -69.35
CA ALA A 196 4.06 -7.18 -69.08
C ALA A 196 4.72 -6.09 -68.23
N ILE A 197 4.53 -4.82 -68.59
CA ILE A 197 5.05 -3.67 -67.83
C ILE A 197 4.48 -3.67 -66.40
N SER A 198 3.16 -3.85 -66.24
CA SER A 198 2.55 -3.90 -64.91
C SER A 198 3.07 -5.07 -64.06
N GLN A 199 3.28 -6.25 -64.66
CA GLN A 199 3.80 -7.42 -63.94
C GLN A 199 5.26 -7.26 -63.53
N GLU A 200 6.09 -6.68 -64.39
CA GLU A 200 7.49 -6.39 -64.11
C GLU A 200 7.61 -5.39 -62.95
N TRP A 201 6.84 -4.30 -62.99
CA TRP A 201 6.76 -3.34 -61.89
C TRP A 201 6.39 -3.99 -60.56
N GLN A 202 5.33 -4.81 -60.56
CA GLN A 202 4.86 -5.51 -59.37
C GLN A 202 5.87 -6.51 -58.83
N LYS A 203 6.68 -7.12 -59.70
CA LYS A 203 7.75 -8.01 -59.30
C LYS A 203 8.89 -7.23 -58.63
N ASP A 204 9.39 -6.18 -59.29
CA ASP A 204 10.48 -5.35 -58.79
C ASP A 204 10.13 -4.63 -57.49
N ARG A 205 8.86 -4.24 -57.33
CA ARG A 205 8.35 -3.68 -56.08
C ARG A 205 8.42 -4.70 -54.93
N ARG A 206 7.93 -5.93 -55.16
CA ARG A 206 7.98 -7.01 -54.15
C ARG A 206 9.40 -7.38 -53.77
N GLU A 207 10.32 -7.41 -54.74
CA GLU A 207 11.74 -7.67 -54.47
C GLU A 207 12.35 -6.57 -53.60
N ARG A 208 12.13 -5.30 -53.93
CA ARG A 208 12.58 -4.15 -53.11
C ARG A 208 12.00 -4.16 -51.70
N GLU A 209 10.72 -4.46 -51.55
CA GLU A 209 10.07 -4.58 -50.23
C GLU A 209 10.65 -5.74 -49.41
N ALA A 210 10.94 -6.89 -50.05
CA ALA A 210 11.57 -8.02 -49.39
C ALA A 210 13.01 -7.71 -48.96
N GLU A 211 13.80 -7.03 -49.80
CA GLU A 211 15.15 -6.59 -49.46
C GLU A 211 15.16 -5.60 -48.27
N LEU A 212 14.24 -4.63 -48.26
CA LEU A 212 14.09 -3.69 -47.15
C LEU A 212 13.72 -4.42 -45.85
N ALA A 213 12.79 -5.37 -45.92
CA ALA A 213 12.42 -6.18 -44.76
C ALA A 213 13.61 -7.00 -44.24
N GLU A 214 14.41 -7.60 -45.13
CA GLU A 214 15.60 -8.34 -44.74
C GLU A 214 16.67 -7.43 -44.11
N GLN A 215 16.91 -6.25 -44.68
CA GLN A 215 17.83 -5.26 -44.12
C GLN A 215 17.38 -4.81 -42.72
N GLN A 216 16.09 -4.55 -42.53
CA GLN A 216 15.53 -4.17 -41.23
C GLN A 216 15.67 -5.30 -40.21
N MET A 217 15.44 -6.56 -40.60
CA MET A 217 15.68 -7.72 -39.74
C MET A 217 17.16 -7.85 -39.36
N ARG A 218 18.09 -7.66 -40.31
CA ARG A 218 19.53 -7.67 -40.03
C ARG A 218 19.94 -6.53 -39.07
N ALA A 219 19.38 -5.33 -39.23
CA ALA A 219 19.64 -4.21 -38.34
C ALA A 219 19.09 -4.45 -36.91
N ASN A 220 17.87 -4.98 -36.80
CA ASN A 220 17.30 -5.35 -35.49
C ASN A 220 18.11 -6.45 -34.81
N ASN A 221 18.58 -7.44 -35.58
CA ASN A 221 19.45 -8.49 -35.07
C ASN A 221 20.79 -7.95 -34.59
N SER A 222 21.39 -6.97 -35.29
CA SER A 222 22.65 -6.36 -34.83
C SER A 222 22.45 -5.50 -33.58
N GLU A 223 21.35 -4.75 -33.50
CA GLU A 223 21.00 -3.98 -32.30
C GLU A 223 20.78 -4.87 -31.08
N THR A 224 20.03 -5.97 -31.25
CA THR A 224 19.80 -6.93 -30.17
C THR A 224 21.08 -7.63 -29.75
N GLN A 225 21.96 -7.97 -30.69
CA GLN A 225 23.28 -8.54 -30.41
C GLN A 225 24.17 -7.57 -29.62
N ASN A 226 24.20 -6.29 -29.99
CA ASN A 226 24.94 -5.26 -29.25
C ASN A 226 24.39 -5.07 -27.82
N ARG A 227 23.07 -5.08 -27.65
CA ARG A 227 22.44 -5.03 -26.31
C ARG A 227 22.83 -6.22 -25.45
N LEU A 228 22.80 -7.43 -26.01
CA LEU A 228 23.23 -8.64 -25.32
C LEU A 228 24.71 -8.56 -24.91
N GLN A 229 25.57 -8.06 -25.79
CA GLN A 229 27.00 -7.90 -25.49
C GLN A 229 27.23 -6.91 -24.34
N ASN A 230 26.50 -5.78 -24.32
CA ASN A 230 26.58 -4.81 -23.23
C ASN A 230 26.12 -5.41 -21.90
N VAL A 231 24.99 -6.12 -21.88
CA VAL A 231 24.47 -6.78 -20.66
C VAL A 231 25.45 -7.83 -20.14
N LEU A 232 26.08 -8.60 -21.04
CA LEU A 232 27.12 -9.56 -20.65
C LEU A 232 28.36 -8.87 -20.08
N GLY A 233 28.77 -7.72 -20.64
CA GLY A 233 29.85 -6.89 -20.10
C GLY A 233 29.54 -6.36 -18.69
N GLU A 234 28.36 -5.77 -18.50
CA GLU A 234 27.89 -5.30 -17.18
C GLU A 234 27.83 -6.42 -16.15
N LYS A 235 27.34 -7.61 -16.56
CA LYS A 235 27.32 -8.79 -15.71
C LYS A 235 28.73 -9.17 -15.26
N ALA A 236 29.70 -9.21 -16.17
CA ALA A 236 31.08 -9.54 -15.83
C ALA A 236 31.71 -8.51 -14.88
N GLU A 237 31.41 -7.21 -15.05
CA GLU A 237 31.85 -6.17 -14.11
C GLU A 237 31.26 -6.36 -12.71
N LEU A 238 29.96 -6.67 -12.62
CA LEU A 238 29.28 -6.92 -11.35
C LEU A 238 29.81 -8.18 -10.66
N GLU A 239 30.05 -9.25 -11.41
CA GLU A 239 30.70 -10.47 -10.91
C GLU A 239 32.10 -10.15 -10.35
N GLY A 240 32.89 -9.34 -11.07
CA GLY A 240 34.20 -8.88 -10.59
C GLY A 240 34.11 -8.08 -9.29
N ARG A 241 33.17 -7.12 -9.18
CA ARG A 241 32.94 -6.35 -7.95
C ARG A 241 32.50 -7.23 -6.78
N LEU A 242 31.68 -8.23 -7.05
CA LEU A 242 31.21 -9.17 -6.03
C LEU A 242 32.37 -9.97 -5.42
N VAL A 243 33.34 -10.40 -6.25
CA VAL A 243 34.56 -11.08 -5.76
C VAL A 243 35.37 -10.17 -4.83
N TYR A 244 35.55 -8.89 -5.17
CA TYR A 244 36.24 -7.94 -4.28
C TYR A 244 35.51 -7.76 -2.94
N LEU A 245 34.18 -7.61 -2.97
CA LEU A 245 33.37 -7.48 -1.76
C LEU A 245 33.41 -8.76 -0.89
N GLN A 246 33.49 -9.94 -1.51
CA GLN A 246 33.68 -11.20 -0.78
C GLN A 246 35.04 -11.22 -0.07
N ALA A 247 36.11 -10.82 -0.75
CA ALA A 247 37.44 -10.73 -0.14
C ALA A 247 37.49 -9.71 1.02
N ASP A 248 36.83 -8.56 0.86
CA ASP A 248 36.72 -7.56 1.93
C ASP A 248 35.94 -8.11 3.14
N ASN A 249 34.86 -8.86 2.92
CA ASN A 249 34.11 -9.51 3.99
C ASN A 249 34.96 -10.54 4.73
N GLU A 250 35.70 -11.40 4.03
CA GLU A 250 36.63 -12.36 4.65
C GLU A 250 37.69 -11.63 5.49
N LEU A 251 38.21 -10.51 5.01
CA LEU A 251 39.15 -9.68 5.78
C LEU A 251 38.50 -9.07 7.04
N LEU A 252 37.25 -8.63 6.95
CA LEU A 252 36.52 -8.11 8.10
C LEU A 252 36.22 -9.20 9.13
N GLU A 253 35.83 -10.41 8.69
CA GLU A 253 35.59 -11.55 9.57
C GLU A 253 36.86 -11.93 10.34
N THR A 254 38.00 -12.06 9.65
CA THR A 254 39.28 -12.36 10.30
C THR A 254 39.68 -11.29 11.32
N ARG A 255 39.45 -10.01 11.01
CA ARG A 255 39.66 -8.90 11.97
C ARG A 255 38.71 -8.98 13.17
N MET A 256 37.43 -9.25 12.94
CA MET A 256 36.45 -9.39 14.01
C MET A 256 36.82 -10.52 14.96
N ASP A 257 37.25 -11.66 14.44
CA ASP A 257 37.67 -12.79 15.27
C ASP A 257 38.93 -12.46 16.08
N HIS A 258 39.88 -11.73 15.50
CA HIS A 258 41.02 -11.20 16.25
C HIS A 258 40.60 -10.29 17.40
N PHE A 259 39.65 -9.36 17.16
CA PHE A 259 39.13 -8.49 18.21
C PHE A 259 38.37 -9.26 19.29
N LYS A 260 37.60 -10.29 18.94
CA LYS A 260 36.92 -11.15 19.92
C LYS A 260 37.94 -11.85 20.84
N GLU A 261 39.02 -12.38 20.29
CA GLU A 261 40.08 -13.02 21.08
C GLU A 261 40.81 -12.00 21.97
N ALA A 262 41.16 -10.84 21.43
CA ALA A 262 41.77 -9.75 22.21
C ALA A 262 40.86 -9.30 23.36
N TYR A 263 39.55 -9.16 23.11
CA TYR A 263 38.57 -8.81 24.12
C TYR A 263 38.45 -9.89 25.20
N LYS A 264 38.39 -11.17 24.83
CA LYS A 264 38.40 -12.29 25.80
C LYS A 264 39.66 -12.25 26.66
N HIS A 265 40.82 -11.98 26.08
CA HIS A 265 42.08 -11.88 26.82
C HIS A 265 42.03 -10.74 27.84
N LEU A 266 41.66 -9.52 27.41
CA LEU A 266 41.53 -8.37 28.30
C LEU A 266 40.50 -8.62 29.42
N ARG A 267 39.39 -9.28 29.11
CA ARG A 267 38.39 -9.68 30.09
C ARG A 267 38.97 -10.61 31.15
N ARG A 268 39.73 -11.64 30.76
CA ARG A 268 40.41 -12.55 31.70
C ARG A 268 41.43 -11.81 32.56
N VAL A 269 42.22 -10.91 31.99
CA VAL A 269 43.18 -10.07 32.74
C VAL A 269 42.44 -9.22 33.77
N ARG A 270 41.36 -8.55 33.37
CA ARG A 270 40.52 -7.75 34.28
C ARG A 270 39.93 -8.60 35.40
N GLU A 271 39.35 -9.75 35.08
CA GLU A 271 38.77 -10.67 36.07
C GLU A 271 39.85 -11.21 37.03
N GLY A 272 41.06 -11.51 36.53
CA GLY A 272 42.21 -11.89 37.35
C GLY A 272 42.63 -10.78 38.33
N VAL A 273 42.83 -9.55 37.84
CA VAL A 273 43.20 -8.39 38.66
C VAL A 273 42.12 -8.08 39.70
N LEU A 274 40.84 -8.14 39.32
CA LEU A 274 39.73 -7.97 40.26
C LEU A 274 39.66 -9.12 41.28
N GLY A 275 39.99 -10.35 40.87
CA GLY A 275 40.10 -11.49 41.76
C GLY A 275 41.18 -11.29 42.84
N GLU A 276 42.36 -10.83 42.44
CA GLU A 276 43.46 -10.49 43.36
C GLU A 276 43.10 -9.33 44.30
N GLN A 277 42.47 -8.27 43.79
CA GLN A 277 41.97 -7.15 44.59
C GLN A 277 40.88 -7.60 45.58
N ASN A 278 39.97 -8.48 45.18
CA ASN A 278 38.94 -9.01 46.08
C ASN A 278 39.54 -9.91 47.16
N GLN A 279 40.55 -10.73 46.82
CA GLN A 279 41.26 -11.54 47.81
C GLN A 279 41.99 -10.68 48.84
N THR A 280 42.68 -9.63 48.41
CA THR A 280 43.37 -8.70 49.32
C THR A 280 42.38 -7.94 50.21
N MET A 281 41.25 -7.48 49.64
CA MET A 281 40.19 -6.82 50.40
C MET A 281 39.54 -7.75 51.43
N ASN A 282 39.28 -9.01 51.06
CA ASN A 282 38.72 -10.01 51.99
C ASN A 282 39.68 -10.30 53.16
N ARG A 283 40.98 -10.46 52.90
CA ARG A 283 41.99 -10.61 53.96
C ARG A 283 42.01 -9.41 54.91
N ALA A 284 41.90 -8.19 54.38
CA ALA A 284 41.83 -6.98 55.21
C ALA A 284 40.55 -6.90 56.07
N ILE A 285 39.41 -7.36 55.53
CA ILE A 285 38.15 -7.45 56.28
C ILE A 285 38.26 -8.49 57.41
N GLU A 286 38.84 -9.66 57.14
CA GLU A 286 39.09 -10.69 58.14
C GLU A 286 39.97 -10.17 59.29
N GLN A 287 41.10 -9.53 58.98
CA GLN A 287 41.98 -8.92 59.97
C GLN A 287 41.24 -7.88 60.84
N ARG A 288 40.43 -7.01 60.22
CA ARG A 288 39.63 -6.01 60.94
C ARG A 288 38.60 -6.66 61.87
N ASN A 289 37.99 -7.79 61.46
CA ASN A 289 37.03 -8.51 62.28
C ASN A 289 37.71 -9.17 63.48
N ASP A 290 38.89 -9.77 63.29
CA ASP A 290 39.70 -10.34 64.37
C ASP A 290 40.09 -9.27 65.40
N GLU A 291 40.51 -8.09 64.94
CA GLU A 291 40.81 -6.96 65.83
C GLU A 291 39.58 -6.49 66.60
N ARG A 292 38.41 -6.40 65.95
CA ARG A 292 37.15 -6.06 66.64
C ARG A 292 36.80 -7.07 67.73
N ILE A 293 37.03 -8.37 67.48
CA ILE A 293 36.83 -9.42 68.49
C ILE A 293 37.81 -9.24 69.65
N ARG A 294 39.09 -8.99 69.38
CA ARG A 294 40.10 -8.70 70.42
C ARG A 294 39.70 -7.50 71.29
N VAL A 295 39.25 -6.41 70.67
CA VAL A 295 38.79 -5.21 71.38
C VAL A 295 37.58 -5.52 72.25
N ARG A 296 36.58 -6.28 71.75
CA ARG A 296 35.42 -6.70 72.56
C ARG A 296 35.84 -7.55 73.75
N ASN A 297 36.76 -8.49 73.57
CA ASN A 297 37.27 -9.34 74.65
C ASN A 297 37.99 -8.50 75.72
N LEU A 298 38.82 -7.53 75.30
CA LEU A 298 39.47 -6.60 76.22
C LEU A 298 38.45 -5.74 76.98
N GLN A 299 37.42 -5.22 76.30
CA GLN A 299 36.35 -4.46 76.96
C GLN A 299 35.58 -5.31 77.97
N ALA A 300 35.27 -6.57 77.63
CA ALA A 300 34.62 -7.50 78.55
C ALA A 300 35.50 -7.78 79.77
N HIS A 301 36.81 -8.00 79.56
CA HIS A 301 37.77 -8.20 80.64
C HIS A 301 37.86 -6.98 81.58
N LEU A 302 37.94 -5.77 81.01
CA LEU A 302 37.94 -4.53 81.79
C LEU A 302 36.64 -4.31 82.57
N ARG A 303 35.49 -4.66 81.99
CA ARG A 303 34.19 -4.61 82.70
C ARG A 303 34.16 -5.57 83.88
N ALA A 304 34.56 -6.82 83.68
CA ALA A 304 34.65 -7.81 84.76
C ALA A 304 35.58 -7.33 85.89
N HIS A 305 36.74 -6.76 85.54
CA HIS A 305 37.67 -6.20 86.51
C HIS A 305 37.05 -5.01 87.28
N ARG A 306 36.31 -4.13 86.59
CA ARG A 306 35.59 -3.02 87.23
C ARG A 306 34.53 -3.52 88.21
N GLU A 307 33.76 -4.54 87.84
CA GLU A 307 32.75 -5.15 88.69
C GLU A 307 33.36 -5.80 89.94
N ALA A 308 34.49 -6.49 89.79
CA ALA A 308 35.25 -7.04 90.92
C ALA A 308 35.69 -5.94 91.91
N ILE A 309 36.20 -4.80 91.42
CA ILE A 309 36.55 -3.65 92.27
C ILE A 309 35.32 -3.10 93.00
N ILE A 310 34.18 -2.98 92.33
CA ILE A 310 32.95 -2.50 92.95
C ILE A 310 32.49 -3.46 94.05
N PHE A 311 32.57 -4.77 93.80
CA PHE A 311 32.22 -5.80 94.78
C PHE A 311 33.12 -5.71 96.02
N GLU A 312 34.43 -5.62 95.84
CA GLU A 312 35.40 -5.40 96.94
C GLU A 312 35.12 -4.13 97.74
N ARG A 313 34.74 -3.03 97.07
CA ARG A 313 34.34 -1.79 97.77
C ARG A 313 33.07 -1.99 98.60
N ARG A 314 32.08 -2.73 98.09
CA ARG A 314 30.86 -3.06 98.84
C ARG A 314 31.15 -3.91 100.07
N GLN A 315 31.99 -4.95 99.93
CA GLN A 315 32.47 -5.77 101.04
C GLN A 315 33.13 -4.93 102.13
N ARG A 316 34.04 -4.01 101.75
CA ARG A 316 34.68 -3.10 102.71
C ARG A 316 33.71 -2.14 103.39
N ASN A 317 32.71 -1.63 102.67
CA ASN A 317 31.70 -0.77 103.26
C ASN A 317 30.86 -1.53 104.30
N ILE A 318 30.43 -2.75 103.99
CA ILE A 318 29.71 -3.62 104.94
C ILE A 318 30.59 -3.89 106.18
N ALA A 319 31.87 -4.21 105.99
CA ALA A 319 32.80 -4.39 107.10
C ALA A 319 32.96 -3.11 107.95
N ARG A 320 33.03 -1.93 107.31
CA ARG A 320 33.06 -0.64 108.02
C ARG A 320 31.79 -0.36 108.81
N GLU A 321 30.62 -0.62 108.23
CA GLU A 321 29.32 -0.47 108.91
C GLU A 321 29.24 -1.39 110.13
N ASN A 322 29.66 -2.66 109.98
CA ASN A 322 29.73 -3.62 111.10
C ASN A 322 30.69 -3.17 112.21
N CYS A 323 31.89 -2.69 111.86
CA CYS A 323 32.82 -2.14 112.85
C CYS A 323 32.28 -0.89 113.55
N SER A 324 31.56 -0.02 112.81
CA SER A 324 30.94 1.17 113.37
C SER A 324 29.80 0.82 114.35
N ALA A 325 28.99 -0.20 114.02
CA ALA A 325 27.96 -0.74 114.90
C ALA A 325 28.55 -1.34 116.19
N LEU A 326 29.65 -2.10 116.08
CA LEU A 326 30.38 -2.65 117.23
C LEU A 326 30.93 -1.55 118.14
N LEU A 327 31.52 -0.49 117.58
CA LEU A 327 32.02 0.65 118.35
C LEU A 327 30.89 1.41 119.06
N SER A 328 29.73 1.57 118.41
CA SER A 328 28.55 2.17 119.03
C SER A 328 28.01 1.36 120.20
N ASN A 329 28.05 0.02 120.10
CA ASN A 329 27.64 -0.87 121.20
C ASN A 329 28.61 -0.80 122.39
N LEU A 330 29.92 -0.78 122.13
CA LEU A 330 30.93 -0.59 123.18
C LEU A 330 30.81 0.80 123.86
N GLY A 331 30.44 1.83 123.11
CA GLY A 331 30.14 3.15 123.68
C GLY A 331 28.98 3.11 124.68
N ARG A 332 27.92 2.38 124.34
CA ARG A 332 26.73 2.20 125.19
C ARG A 332 27.03 1.40 126.46
N GLU A 333 27.80 0.30 126.35
CA GLU A 333 28.24 -0.48 127.53
C GLU A 333 29.12 0.34 128.48
N ARG A 334 29.93 1.27 127.94
CA ARG A 334 30.80 2.13 128.76
C ARG A 334 30.00 3.16 129.56
N GLU A 335 28.90 3.68 129.02
CA GLU A 335 27.97 4.57 129.72
C GLU A 335 27.16 3.84 130.81
N GLU A 336 26.78 2.58 130.57
CA GLU A 336 26.14 1.74 131.59
C GLU A 336 27.11 1.40 132.73
N MET A 337 28.39 1.14 132.43
CA MET A 337 29.40 0.85 133.45
C MET A 337 29.74 2.07 134.33
N THR A 338 29.67 3.29 133.80
CA THR A 338 29.89 4.51 134.61
C THR A 338 28.71 4.82 135.53
N LEU A 339 27.48 4.47 135.14
CA LEU A 339 26.29 4.56 136.00
C LEU A 339 26.38 3.60 137.19
N VAL A 340 26.73 2.32 136.95
CA VAL A 340 26.89 1.31 138.02
C VAL A 340 28.02 1.69 139.01
N ARG A 341 29.08 2.34 138.52
CA ARG A 341 30.18 2.80 139.37
C ARG A 341 29.78 3.97 140.28
N ARG A 342 28.80 4.78 139.88
CA ARG A 342 28.26 5.90 140.67
C ARG A 342 27.41 5.37 141.83
N ASP A 343 26.56 4.38 141.57
CA ASP A 343 25.70 3.75 142.57
C ASP A 343 26.50 3.01 143.67
N LEU A 344 27.63 2.38 143.30
CA LEU A 344 28.52 1.70 144.25
C LEU A 344 29.28 2.66 145.19
N VAL A 345 29.59 3.87 144.74
CA VAL A 345 30.26 4.89 145.58
C VAL A 345 29.27 5.49 146.57
N GLU A 346 28.01 5.68 146.18
CA GLU A 346 26.96 6.22 147.04
C GLU A 346 26.52 5.23 148.12
N ALA A 347 26.52 3.92 147.82
CA ALA A 347 26.27 2.86 148.81
C ALA A 347 27.38 2.76 149.88
N ARG A 348 28.64 3.03 149.51
CA ARG A 348 29.78 2.96 150.44
C ARG A 348 29.78 4.11 151.46
N ALA A 349 29.39 5.31 151.03
CA ALA A 349 29.29 6.48 151.92
C ALA A 349 28.18 6.35 152.99
N ARG A 350 27.09 5.61 152.70
CA ARG A 350 26.01 5.34 153.67
C ARG A 350 26.40 4.32 154.74
N ALA A 351 27.31 3.38 154.44
CA ALA A 351 27.78 2.37 155.38
C ALA A 351 28.73 2.98 156.44
N ASP A 352 29.59 3.92 156.04
CA ASP A 352 30.55 4.57 156.95
C ASP A 352 29.87 5.51 157.96
N TYR A 353 28.72 6.11 157.61
CA TYR A 353 27.95 6.97 158.51
C TYR A 353 27.23 6.21 159.63
N LEU A 354 26.83 4.95 159.38
CA LEU A 354 26.13 4.13 160.37
C LEU A 354 27.07 3.49 161.40
N ASN A 355 28.31 3.17 161.01
CA ASN A 355 29.29 2.60 161.94
C ASN A 355 29.83 3.63 162.96
N HIS A 356 29.93 4.91 162.60
CA HIS A 356 30.40 5.95 163.52
C HIS A 356 29.38 6.27 164.65
N GLY A 357 28.09 6.06 164.41
CA GLY A 357 27.02 6.26 165.42
C GLY A 357 26.96 5.16 166.48
N VAL A 358 27.39 3.94 166.16
CA VAL A 358 27.34 2.78 167.07
C VAL A 358 28.49 2.83 168.09
N ASP A 359 29.66 3.32 167.70
CA ASP A 359 30.81 3.42 168.60
C ASP A 359 30.70 4.58 169.61
N LEU A 360 29.99 5.67 169.27
CA LEU A 360 29.73 6.77 170.22
C LEU A 360 28.72 6.40 171.33
N LEU A 361 27.81 5.46 171.05
CA LEU A 361 26.81 4.98 172.01
C LEU A 361 27.39 3.98 173.02
N LYS A 362 28.39 3.18 172.64
CA LYS A 362 29.10 2.28 173.56
C LYS A 362 30.01 3.01 174.55
N MET A 363 30.48 4.22 174.23
CA MET A 363 31.35 4.98 175.13
C MET A 363 30.58 5.84 176.15
N ARG A 364 29.34 6.26 175.84
CA ARG A 364 28.49 7.03 176.77
C ARG A 364 27.79 6.21 177.85
N LEU A 365 27.66 4.91 177.67
CA LEU A 365 27.02 4.01 178.67
C LEU A 365 27.99 3.52 179.76
N SER A 366 29.23 4.02 179.77
CA SER A 366 30.28 3.63 180.72
C SER A 366 30.49 4.61 181.89
N ASP A 367 29.82 5.78 181.94
CA ASP A 367 30.23 6.89 182.85
C ASP A 367 29.10 7.62 183.63
N GLN A 368 27.94 7.01 183.92
CA GLN A 368 26.99 7.60 184.87
C GLN A 368 26.47 6.62 185.93
N ILE A 369 27.01 6.75 187.14
CA ILE A 369 26.51 6.17 188.39
C ILE A 369 26.11 7.31 189.36
N ASN A 370 24.93 7.12 189.95
CA ASN A 370 24.36 7.63 191.21
C ASN A 370 23.89 9.09 191.39
N TRP A 371 22.58 9.29 191.17
CA TRP A 371 21.73 10.35 191.76
C TRP A 371 20.38 9.83 192.30
N SER A 372 20.24 8.52 192.58
CA SER A 372 18.97 7.92 193.04
C SER A 372 18.94 7.60 194.54
N ASP A 373 20.09 7.47 195.21
CA ASP A 373 20.18 7.22 196.67
C ASP A 373 19.97 8.50 197.52
N VAL A 374 19.61 9.63 196.89
CA VAL A 374 19.19 10.87 197.57
C VAL A 374 17.66 11.04 197.60
N LEU A 375 16.91 10.13 196.94
CA LEU A 375 15.44 10.14 196.92
C LEU A 375 14.79 9.08 197.82
N GLU A 376 15.47 8.66 198.89
CA GLU A 376 14.89 7.74 199.89
C GLU A 376 14.39 8.41 201.20
N MET A 377 14.41 9.75 201.35
CA MET A 377 14.22 10.35 202.70
C MET A 377 13.05 11.32 202.95
N HIS A 378 12.10 11.56 202.03
CA HIS A 378 10.90 12.36 202.35
C HIS A 378 9.60 11.88 201.67
N ALA A 379 8.72 11.28 202.48
CA ALA A 379 7.38 10.80 202.13
C ALA A 379 6.32 11.92 202.07
N ARG A 380 5.34 11.83 201.13
CA ARG A 380 3.88 11.99 201.33
C ARG A 380 3.09 12.04 200.02
N GLN A 381 1.87 11.49 200.07
CA GLN A 381 0.89 11.35 198.99
C GLN A 381 0.23 12.69 198.60
N GLY A 382 -0.05 12.90 197.31
CA GLY A 382 -1.30 13.54 196.87
C GLY A 382 -1.34 15.05 196.56
N GLU A 383 -0.25 15.82 196.66
CA GLU A 383 -0.26 17.29 196.42
C GLU A 383 0.93 17.80 195.58
N VAL A 384 0.75 18.92 194.87
CA VAL A 384 1.75 19.64 194.04
C VAL A 384 2.34 20.82 194.84
N PHE A 385 3.61 21.17 194.62
CA PHE A 385 4.24 22.38 195.14
C PHE A 385 4.38 23.45 194.04
N ASN A 386 3.89 24.68 194.26
CA ASN A 386 3.92 25.77 193.27
C ASN A 386 5.02 26.81 193.59
N ARG A 387 5.92 27.07 192.63
CA ARG A 387 7.17 27.84 192.85
C ARG A 387 7.01 29.37 192.86
N MET A 388 5.86 29.91 192.48
CA MET A 388 5.66 31.37 192.47
C MET A 388 5.23 31.92 193.84
N ASP A 389 4.48 31.13 194.64
CA ASP A 389 3.85 31.61 195.88
C ASP A 389 4.25 30.83 197.15
N GLY A 390 5.17 29.87 197.04
CA GLY A 390 5.74 29.16 198.20
C GLY A 390 4.77 28.23 198.96
N ALA A 391 3.61 27.91 198.40
CA ALA A 391 2.60 27.04 199.00
C ALA A 391 2.35 25.76 198.18
N TRP A 392 1.81 24.74 198.86
CA TRP A 392 1.37 23.47 198.27
C TRP A 392 -0.09 23.57 197.78
N GLU A 393 -0.38 23.08 196.58
CA GLU A 393 -1.71 23.01 195.97
C GLU A 393 -2.03 21.58 195.45
N PRO A 394 -3.27 21.07 195.57
CA PRO A 394 -3.64 19.73 195.07
C PRO A 394 -3.76 19.59 193.52
N SER A 395 -3.64 18.34 193.05
CA SER A 395 -3.55 17.87 191.65
C SER A 395 -4.76 18.11 190.71
N VAL A 396 -4.51 17.98 189.40
CA VAL A 396 -5.49 18.17 188.30
C VAL A 396 -5.86 16.85 187.57
N CYS A 397 -6.09 15.76 188.32
CA CYS A 397 -7.10 14.76 187.90
C CYS A 397 -8.54 15.35 187.94
N LYS A 398 -8.69 16.68 187.85
CA LYS A 398 -9.89 17.44 188.24
C LYS A 398 -10.09 18.81 187.55
N ARG A 399 -9.37 19.16 186.45
CA ARG A 399 -9.53 20.50 185.83
C ARG A 399 -9.78 20.55 184.32
N ARG A 400 -9.68 19.47 183.53
CA ARG A 400 -10.11 19.49 182.11
C ARG A 400 -10.80 18.21 181.60
N LEU A 401 -11.33 17.42 182.54
CA LEU A 401 -12.63 16.77 182.35
C LEU A 401 -13.75 17.84 182.23
N GLU A 402 -13.49 19.11 182.54
CA GLU A 402 -14.41 20.25 182.39
C GLU A 402 -14.33 20.97 181.02
N GLU A 403 -13.23 20.88 180.25
CA GLU A 403 -13.09 21.71 179.02
C GLU A 403 -13.68 21.08 177.73
N TYR A 404 -13.99 19.77 177.74
CA TYR A 404 -14.83 19.15 176.70
C TYR A 404 -16.32 19.14 177.08
N GLU A 405 -16.68 19.32 178.35
CA GLU A 405 -18.07 19.61 178.76
C GLU A 405 -18.51 21.03 178.33
N ASP A 406 -17.57 21.95 178.10
CA ASP A 406 -17.86 23.34 177.67
C ASP A 406 -17.97 23.57 176.15
N ARG A 407 -17.29 22.79 175.29
CA ARG A 407 -17.47 22.91 173.82
C ARG A 407 -18.76 22.29 173.30
N GLU A 408 -19.30 21.28 173.98
CA GLU A 408 -20.58 20.68 173.59
C GLU A 408 -21.80 21.50 174.08
N MET A 409 -21.61 22.38 175.07
CA MET A 409 -22.61 23.37 175.50
C MET A 409 -22.74 24.56 174.52
N GLU A 410 -21.65 24.96 173.84
CA GLU A 410 -21.71 26.01 172.78
C GLU A 410 -22.45 25.53 171.51
N GLU A 411 -22.36 24.24 171.16
CA GLU A 411 -23.11 23.69 170.01
C GLU A 411 -24.60 23.50 170.30
N ARG A 412 -24.97 23.34 171.58
CA ARG A 412 -26.37 23.34 172.05
C ARG A 412 -26.99 24.75 172.14
N ALA A 413 -26.18 25.83 172.14
CA ALA A 413 -26.67 27.21 172.09
C ALA A 413 -26.84 27.74 170.64
N ALA A 414 -25.95 27.40 169.70
CA ALA A 414 -26.03 27.89 168.31
C ALA A 414 -27.20 27.30 167.50
N LYS A 415 -27.64 26.07 167.79
CA LYS A 415 -28.82 25.45 167.14
C LYS A 415 -30.17 25.85 167.76
N ARG A 416 -30.19 26.55 168.90
CA ARG A 416 -31.42 27.13 169.48
C ARG A 416 -31.69 28.58 169.05
N ALA A 417 -30.78 29.25 168.32
CA ALA A 417 -30.92 30.65 167.91
C ALA A 417 -31.19 30.87 166.39
N ARG A 418 -31.44 29.82 165.60
CA ARG A 418 -32.04 29.92 164.24
C ARG A 418 -33.37 29.17 164.12
N ARG A 419 -34.11 29.19 165.22
CA ARG A 419 -35.58 29.17 165.26
C ARG A 419 -36.00 30.40 166.06
N HIS A 420 -36.01 31.55 165.40
CA HIS A 420 -37.26 32.29 165.36
C HIS A 420 -37.86 32.05 163.98
#